data_AF-A0A151TV35-F1
#
_entry.id   AF-A0A151TV35-F1
#
_cell.length_a   1.000
_cell.length_b   1.000
_cell.length_c   1.000
_cell.angle_alpha   90.00
_cell.angle_beta   90.00
_cell.angle_gamma   90.00
#
_symmetry.space_group_name_H-M   'P 1'
#
loop_
_entity.id
_entity.type
_entity.pdbx_description
1 polymer ?
#
loop_
_entity_poly.entity_id
_entity_poly.type
_entity_poly.pdbx_seq_one_letter_code
_entity_poly.pdbx_strand_id
1 'polypeptide(L)'
;MDVWTNKGEHHICCLPCGHIYGMSCIKRWLQRRAGSANCPQCNRKCSMKDVRKLYASRVVAVDEESHKRIRLLEAKCIALESKVRMPLY
;
A
#
# COMPACT_ATOMS: atom_id res chain seq x y z
N MET A 1 1.55 -8.98 -9.38
CA MET A 1 0.52 -8.19 -8.68
C MET A 1 -0.23 -7.43 -9.73
N ASP A 2 -1.51 -7.72 -9.93
CA ASP A 2 -2.31 -7.04 -10.94
C ASP A 2 -2.56 -5.57 -10.54
N VAL A 3 -2.44 -4.67 -11.52
CA VAL A 3 -2.67 -3.23 -11.33
C VAL A 3 -4.13 -3.00 -10.97
N TRP A 4 -4.38 -2.22 -9.92
CA TRP A 4 -5.74 -1.85 -9.53
C TRP A 4 -6.38 -0.96 -10.60
N THR A 5 -7.57 -1.35 -11.03
CA THR A 5 -8.34 -0.64 -12.06
C THR A 5 -9.58 -0.02 -11.45
N ASN A 6 -10.12 1.03 -12.05
CA ASN A 6 -11.39 1.65 -11.62
C ASN A 6 -12.64 0.87 -12.11
N LYS A 7 -12.44 -0.24 -12.81
CA LYS A 7 -13.47 -1.10 -13.42
C LYS A 7 -13.05 -2.56 -13.35
N GLY A 8 -14.01 -3.48 -13.26
CA GLY A 8 -13.77 -4.93 -13.32
C GLY A 8 -13.39 -5.57 -11.97
N GLU A 9 -12.83 -6.78 -12.02
CA GLU A 9 -12.53 -7.60 -10.83
C GLU A 9 -11.44 -7.02 -9.90
N HIS A 10 -10.64 -6.08 -10.41
CA HIS A 10 -9.52 -5.45 -9.70
C HIS A 10 -9.88 -4.06 -9.14
N HIS A 11 -11.19 -3.77 -9.00
CA HIS A 11 -11.69 -2.57 -8.35
C HIS A 11 -11.16 -2.44 -6.92
N ILE A 12 -10.61 -1.27 -6.58
CA ILE A 12 -10.21 -0.90 -5.22
C ILE A 12 -11.42 -0.93 -4.27
N CYS A 13 -11.24 -1.51 -3.09
CA CYS A 13 -12.25 -1.54 -2.04
C CYS A 13 -11.61 -1.35 -0.67
N CYS A 14 -12.42 -1.01 0.33
CA CYS A 14 -12.00 -0.97 1.73
C CYS A 14 -12.87 -1.87 2.61
N LEU A 15 -12.27 -2.29 3.71
CA LEU A 15 -12.97 -2.92 4.84
C LEU A 15 -13.43 -1.85 5.84
N PRO A 16 -14.33 -2.17 6.80
CA PRO A 16 -14.74 -1.23 7.86
C PRO A 16 -13.60 -0.72 8.74
N CYS A 17 -12.44 -1.38 8.73
CA CYS A 17 -11.24 -0.91 9.41
C CYS A 17 -10.46 0.16 8.65
N GLY A 18 -10.86 0.52 7.42
CA GLY A 18 -10.19 1.51 6.59
C GLY A 18 -9.08 0.95 5.68
N HIS A 19 -8.63 -0.29 5.91
CA HIS A 19 -7.63 -0.92 5.04
C HIS A 19 -8.16 -1.19 3.62
N ILE A 20 -7.29 -0.99 2.63
CA ILE A 20 -7.61 -0.97 1.20
C ILE A 20 -7.04 -2.21 0.51
N TYR A 21 -7.84 -2.81 -0.39
CA TYR A 21 -7.48 -4.01 -1.16
C TYR A 21 -8.07 -3.96 -2.57
N GLY A 22 -7.59 -4.83 -3.46
CA GLY A 22 -8.33 -5.20 -4.68
C GLY A 22 -9.51 -6.12 -4.35
N MET A 23 -10.65 -5.92 -5.02
CA MET A 23 -11.88 -6.69 -4.79
C MET A 23 -11.67 -8.20 -4.93
N SER A 24 -11.02 -8.66 -6.01
CA SER A 24 -10.70 -10.09 -6.22
C SER A 24 -9.86 -10.68 -5.08
N CYS A 25 -8.87 -9.93 -4.59
CA CYS A 25 -7.98 -10.34 -3.50
C CYS A 25 -8.74 -10.51 -2.18
N ILE A 26 -9.50 -9.49 -1.78
CA ILE A 26 -10.22 -9.56 -0.50
C ILE A 26 -11.38 -10.55 -0.56
N LYS A 27 -12.04 -10.70 -1.71
CA LYS A 27 -13.07 -11.71 -1.92
C LYS A 27 -12.51 -13.11 -1.70
N ARG A 28 -11.37 -13.44 -2.32
CA ARG A 28 -10.71 -14.73 -2.13
C ARG A 28 -10.30 -14.97 -0.68
N TRP A 29 -9.82 -13.93 0.00
CA TRP A 29 -9.45 -14.01 1.42
C TRP A 29 -10.65 -14.34 2.31
N LEU A 30 -11.74 -13.59 2.19
CA LEU A 30 -12.92 -13.74 3.03
C LEU A 30 -13.71 -15.03 2.72
N GLN A 31 -13.64 -15.53 1.48
CA GLN A 31 -14.32 -16.77 1.08
C GLN A 31 -13.54 -18.06 1.43
N ARG A 32 -12.21 -18.00 1.57
CA ARG A 32 -11.39 -19.19 1.88
C ARG A 32 -11.45 -19.62 3.34
N ARG A 33 -11.73 -18.70 4.27
CA ARG A 33 -11.79 -19.01 5.72
C ARG A 33 -13.23 -19.23 6.16
N ALA A 34 -13.66 -20.48 6.19
CA ALA A 34 -14.87 -20.90 6.87
C ALA A 34 -14.71 -20.61 8.39
N GLY A 35 -15.17 -19.44 8.85
CA GLY A 35 -15.29 -19.12 10.28
C GLY A 35 -14.51 -17.90 10.81
N SER A 36 -13.60 -17.30 10.04
CA SER A 36 -12.94 -16.04 10.44
C SER A 36 -12.67 -15.11 9.27
N ALA A 37 -13.72 -14.44 8.84
CA ALA A 37 -13.63 -13.33 7.91
C ALA A 37 -13.09 -12.12 8.70
N ASN A 38 -11.77 -11.94 8.66
CA ASN A 38 -11.05 -10.87 9.37
C ASN A 38 -10.14 -10.12 8.40
N CYS A 39 -9.90 -8.84 8.69
CA CYS A 39 -8.95 -8.01 7.98
C CYS A 39 -7.53 -8.64 8.03
N PRO A 40 -6.84 -8.82 6.88
CA PRO A 40 -5.47 -9.32 6.86
C PRO A 40 -4.45 -8.49 7.64
N GLN A 41 -4.67 -7.17 7.77
CA GLN A 41 -3.71 -6.26 8.40
C GLN A 41 -3.93 -6.05 9.89
N CYS A 42 -5.19 -5.92 10.34
CA CYS A 42 -5.49 -5.60 11.74
C CYS A 42 -6.39 -6.63 12.44
N ASN A 43 -6.70 -7.74 11.78
CA ASN A 43 -7.53 -8.84 12.29
C ASN A 43 -8.95 -8.45 12.76
N ARG A 44 -9.41 -7.22 12.46
CA ARG A 44 -10.79 -6.80 12.73
C ARG A 44 -11.76 -7.68 11.95
N LYS A 45 -12.80 -8.19 12.61
CA LYS A 45 -13.86 -8.98 11.97
C LYS A 45 -14.55 -8.18 10.86
N CYS A 46 -14.74 -8.81 9.71
CA CYS A 46 -15.41 -8.24 8.54
C CYS A 46 -15.88 -9.34 7.60
N SER A 47 -17.05 -9.21 7.01
CA SER A 47 -17.63 -10.15 6.06
C SER A 47 -17.62 -9.59 4.64
N MET A 48 -18.01 -10.39 3.65
CA MET A 48 -18.20 -9.93 2.27
C MET A 48 -19.20 -8.78 2.15
N LYS A 49 -20.20 -8.70 3.05
CA LYS A 49 -21.19 -7.61 3.07
C LYS A 49 -20.60 -6.28 3.52
N ASP A 50 -19.48 -6.32 4.21
CA ASP A 50 -18.81 -5.16 4.78
C ASP A 50 -17.82 -4.50 3.81
N VAL A 51 -17.50 -5.17 2.70
CA VAL A 51 -16.58 -4.68 1.68
C VAL A 51 -17.23 -3.54 0.90
N ARG A 52 -16.60 -2.36 0.90
CA ARG A 52 -17.08 -1.20 0.11
C ARG A 52 -16.17 -0.90 -1.05
N LYS A 53 -16.72 -0.80 -2.27
CA LYS A 53 -15.98 -0.32 -3.44
C LYS A 53 -15.64 1.16 -3.26
N LEU A 54 -14.40 1.53 -3.58
CA LEU A 54 -13.97 2.92 -3.60
C LEU A 54 -14.06 3.46 -5.02
N TYR A 55 -14.76 4.57 -5.20
CA TYR A 55 -14.82 5.28 -6.47
C TYR A 55 -13.95 6.53 -6.34
N ALA A 56 -12.75 6.48 -6.91
CA ALA A 56 -11.81 7.59 -6.89
C ALA A 56 -11.10 7.67 -8.24
N SER A 57 -10.87 8.89 -8.72
CA SER A 57 -10.14 9.13 -9.98
C SER A 57 -8.66 8.73 -9.87
N ARG A 58 -8.07 8.91 -8.68
CA ARG A 58 -6.69 8.54 -8.38
C ARG A 58 -6.53 8.30 -6.87
N VAL A 59 -5.89 7.21 -6.48
CA VAL A 59 -5.48 6.93 -5.10
C VAL A 59 -3.95 6.83 -5.08
N VAL A 60 -3.30 7.67 -4.29
CA VAL A 60 -1.85 7.67 -4.11
C VAL A 60 -1.56 7.62 -2.62
N ALA A 61 -0.78 6.64 -2.19
CA ALA A 61 -0.23 6.65 -0.85
C ALA A 61 0.88 7.71 -0.81
N VAL A 62 0.73 8.72 0.04
CA VAL A 62 1.78 9.70 0.30
C VAL A 62 2.51 9.24 1.55
N ASP A 63 3.72 8.71 1.37
CA ASP A 63 4.61 8.35 2.48
C ASP A 63 5.65 9.45 2.68
N GLU A 64 5.27 10.47 3.45
CA GLU A 64 6.12 11.62 3.72
C GLU A 64 7.40 11.26 4.46
N GLU A 65 7.36 10.23 5.32
CA GLU A 65 8.52 9.79 6.08
C GLU A 65 9.55 9.16 5.16
N SER A 66 9.13 8.24 4.28
CA SER A 66 10.01 7.68 3.27
C SER A 66 10.57 8.76 2.35
N HIS A 67 9.77 9.74 1.92
CA HIS A 67 10.26 10.86 1.11
C HIS A 67 11.31 11.70 1.84
N LYS A 68 11.15 11.95 3.15
CA LYS A 68 12.16 12.65 3.96
C LYS A 68 13.44 11.83 4.07
N ARG A 69 13.31 10.52 4.31
CA ARG A 69 14.44 9.60 4.44
C ARG A 69 15.22 9.46 3.13
N ILE A 70 14.54 9.35 2.00
CA ILE A 70 15.18 9.33 0.66
C ILE A 70 15.99 10.59 0.45
N ARG A 71 15.39 11.78 0.65
CA ARG A 71 16.11 13.06 0.51
C ARG A 71 17.33 13.18 1.43
N LEU A 72 17.20 12.72 2.67
CA LEU A 72 18.32 12.69 3.62
C LEU A 72 19.45 11.77 3.13
N LEU A 73 19.11 10.60 2.60
CA LEU A 73 20.08 9.64 2.08
C LEU A 73 20.76 10.18 0.82
N GLU A 74 20.00 10.79 -0.11
CA GLU A 74 20.55 11.45 -1.30
C GLU A 74 21.55 12.54 -0.92
N ALA A 75 21.21 13.40 0.04
CA ALA A 75 22.13 14.43 0.54
C ALA A 75 23.40 13.83 1.16
N LYS A 76 23.29 12.73 1.91
CA LYS A 76 24.45 12.02 2.46
C LYS A 76 25.32 11.40 1.36
N CYS A 77 24.73 10.80 0.34
CA CYS A 77 25.46 10.25 -0.79
C CYS A 77 26.27 11.34 -1.50
N ILE A 78 25.64 12.49 -1.81
CA ILE A 78 26.33 13.63 -2.44
C ILE A 78 27.52 14.11 -1.58
N ALA A 79 27.33 14.22 -0.26
CA ALA A 79 28.39 14.65 0.65
C ALA A 79 29.52 13.62 0.82
N LEU A 80 29.25 12.33 0.64
CA LEU A 80 30.26 11.28 0.65
C LEU A 80 31.01 11.22 -0.68
N GLU A 81 30.31 11.33 -1.80
CA GLU A 81 30.90 11.38 -3.14
C GLU A 81 31.89 12.54 -3.28
N SER A 82 31.58 13.71 -2.74
CA SER A 82 32.50 14.86 -2.77
C SER A 82 33.77 14.62 -1.93
N LYS A 83 33.66 13.91 -0.80
CA LYS A 83 34.80 13.54 0.05
C LYS A 83 35.67 12.45 -0.58
N VAL A 84 35.07 11.48 -1.26
CA VAL A 84 35.80 10.41 -1.96
C VAL A 84 36.49 10.94 -3.22
N ARG A 85 35.95 12.00 -3.83
CA ARG A 85 36.50 12.63 -5.03
C ARG A 85 37.54 13.72 -4.74
N MET A 86 37.83 14.01 -3.47
CA MET A 86 38.98 14.86 -3.12
C MET A 86 40.28 14.11 -3.46
N PRO A 87 41.18 14.67 -4.29
CA PRO A 87 42.45 14.04 -4.59
C PRO A 87 43.24 13.85 -3.29
N LEU A 88 43.65 12.62 -3.00
CA LEU A 88 44.67 12.34 -2.01
C LEU A 88 45.95 13.06 -2.47
N TYR A 89 46.28 14.17 -1.81
CA TYR A 89 47.62 14.74 -1.83
C TYR A 89 48.41 14.18 -0.65
#